data_AF-A0A2V9URT1-F1
#
_entry.id   AF-A0A2V9URT1-F1
#
_cell.length_a   1.000
_cell.length_b   1.000
_cell.length_c   1.000
_cell.angle_alpha   90.00
_cell.angle_beta   90.00
_cell.angle_gamma   90.00
#
_symmetry.space_group_name_H-M   'P 1'
#
loop_
_entity.id
_entity.type
_entity.pdbx_description
1 polymer ?
#
loop_
_entity_poly.entity_id
_entity_poly.type
_entity_poly.pdbx_seq_one_letter_code
_entity_poly.pdbx_strand_id
1 'polypeptide(L)'
;MKRATACFLILIFSLSAFAVEEGQVMYVGGTAPGMAPGVIGRLDTTSETALIFEYSGNKLVIPYNAIESFKYSKEVTRHLGVMPAIAIGLMKMRRHSHFFRISYRDPNNVAQAAVFEVPKHMPRTLQAVLETRAPRTCKPYLPCAGRN
;
A
#
# COMPACT_ATOMS: atom_id res chain seq x y z
N MET A 1 -57.86 6.56 -31.66
CA MET A 1 -56.59 6.95 -32.32
C MET A 1 -55.99 8.06 -31.46
N LYS A 2 -54.83 8.04 -30.79
CA LYS A 2 -53.58 7.27 -30.73
C LYS A 2 -53.07 7.49 -29.28
N ARG A 3 -52.68 6.46 -28.51
CA ARG A 3 -51.27 6.10 -28.19
C ARG A 3 -50.47 7.31 -27.66
N ALA A 4 -49.80 7.31 -26.50
CA ALA A 4 -49.23 6.25 -25.69
C ALA A 4 -48.64 6.87 -24.41
N THR A 5 -48.83 6.19 -23.26
CA THR A 5 -47.81 5.87 -22.23
C THR A 5 -46.94 7.04 -21.71
N ALA A 6 -47.21 7.63 -20.54
CA ALA A 6 -46.95 7.13 -19.18
C ALA A 6 -45.47 6.79 -18.87
N CYS A 7 -45.01 7.29 -17.71
CA CYS A 7 -43.72 7.05 -17.03
C CYS A 7 -42.51 7.79 -17.65
N PHE A 8 -42.07 8.95 -17.15
CA PHE A 8 -41.54 9.20 -15.80
C PHE A 8 -40.74 8.00 -15.27
N LEU A 9 -39.44 7.95 -15.56
CA LEU A 9 -38.40 7.58 -14.59
C LEU A 9 -37.03 7.52 -15.30
N ILE A 10 -36.12 8.36 -14.83
CA ILE A 10 -34.72 8.02 -14.57
C ILE A 10 -33.95 7.43 -15.77
N LEU A 11 -33.35 8.31 -16.56
CA LEU A 11 -32.11 7.99 -17.27
C LEU A 11 -30.97 8.84 -16.72
N ILE A 12 -30.83 8.88 -15.38
CA ILE A 12 -29.56 9.23 -14.74
C ILE A 12 -28.77 7.93 -14.74
N PHE A 13 -28.22 7.58 -15.91
CA PHE A 13 -27.22 6.53 -15.98
C PHE A 13 -25.98 7.09 -15.30
N SER A 14 -25.87 6.82 -14.00
CA SER A 14 -24.71 7.12 -13.17
C SER A 14 -23.46 6.63 -13.91
N LEU A 15 -22.67 7.58 -14.43
CA LEU A 15 -21.27 7.31 -14.75
C LEU A 15 -20.60 7.00 -13.42
N SER A 16 -20.57 5.72 -13.06
CA SER A 16 -19.61 5.20 -12.11
C SER A 16 -18.24 5.37 -12.75
N ALA A 17 -17.62 6.53 -12.52
CA ALA A 17 -16.23 6.74 -12.79
C ALA A 17 -15.44 5.80 -11.86
N PHE A 18 -15.25 4.55 -12.28
CA PHE A 18 -14.31 3.64 -11.67
C PHE A 18 -12.91 4.21 -11.93
N ALA A 19 -12.46 5.01 -10.97
CA ALA A 19 -11.12 5.56 -10.95
C ALA A 19 -10.10 4.42 -10.78
N VAL A 20 -9.30 4.22 -11.83
CA VAL A 20 -7.99 3.56 -11.91
C VAL A 20 -7.66 2.59 -10.77
N GLU A 21 -7.95 1.32 -10.98
CA GLU A 21 -7.48 0.24 -10.13
C GLU A 21 -6.04 -0.15 -10.52
N GLU A 22 -5.08 0.75 -10.31
CA GLU A 22 -3.65 0.39 -10.29
C GLU A 22 -3.15 0.36 -8.84
N GLY A 23 -3.59 -0.69 -8.13
CA GLY A 23 -3.36 -0.90 -6.70
C GLY A 23 -2.46 -2.10 -6.37
N GLN A 24 -1.65 -2.57 -7.32
CA GLN A 24 -0.72 -3.65 -7.08
C GLN A 24 0.41 -3.17 -6.17
N VAL A 25 0.64 -3.92 -5.09
CA VAL A 25 1.76 -3.70 -4.17
C VAL A 25 2.53 -5.00 -4.02
N MET A 26 3.82 -4.90 -3.77
CA MET A 26 4.68 -6.06 -3.57
C MET A 26 5.10 -6.12 -2.11
N TYR A 27 4.91 -7.27 -1.47
CA TYR A 27 5.51 -7.52 -0.17
C TYR A 27 7.01 -7.72 -0.35
N VAL A 28 7.83 -6.79 0.14
CA VAL A 28 9.30 -6.86 0.00
C VAL A 28 9.98 -7.54 1.19
N GLY A 29 9.27 -7.67 2.31
CA GLY A 29 9.78 -8.41 3.46
C GLY A 29 9.25 -7.91 4.79
N GLY A 30 9.81 -8.43 5.86
CA GLY A 30 9.38 -8.21 7.24
C GLY A 30 9.28 -9.52 8.00
N THR A 31 8.46 -9.52 9.04
CA THR A 31 8.27 -10.66 9.94
C THR A 31 6.84 -11.20 9.90
N ALA A 32 6.01 -10.69 8.98
CA ALA A 32 4.63 -11.14 8.79
C ALA A 32 4.59 -12.67 8.55
N PRO A 33 3.77 -13.41 9.32
CA PRO A 33 3.75 -14.87 9.24
C PRO A 33 3.24 -15.37 7.90
N GLY A 34 3.87 -16.41 7.36
CA GLY A 34 3.46 -17.06 6.11
C GLY A 34 3.71 -16.24 4.83
N MET A 35 4.48 -15.16 4.92
CA MET A 35 4.75 -14.25 3.79
C MET A 35 6.16 -14.45 3.22
N ALA A 36 6.23 -14.73 1.92
CA ALA A 36 7.49 -14.74 1.19
C ALA A 36 7.77 -13.34 0.58
N PRO A 37 9.01 -12.82 0.65
CA PRO A 37 9.40 -11.62 -0.09
C PRO A 37 9.18 -11.77 -1.61
N GLY A 38 8.82 -10.67 -2.28
CA GLY A 38 8.55 -10.62 -3.71
C GLY A 38 7.13 -10.98 -4.12
N VAL A 39 6.26 -11.34 -3.17
CA VAL A 39 4.86 -11.65 -3.46
C VAL A 39 4.10 -10.38 -3.85
N ILE A 40 3.52 -10.40 -5.05
CA ILE A 40 2.69 -9.31 -5.57
C ILE A 40 1.23 -9.59 -5.21
N GLY A 41 0.55 -8.54 -4.78
CA GLY A 41 -0.85 -8.60 -4.40
C GLY A 41 -1.50 -7.22 -4.45
N ARG A 42 -2.65 -7.10 -3.80
CA ARG A 42 -3.43 -5.87 -3.74
C ARG A 42 -3.67 -5.48 -2.29
N LEU A 43 -3.54 -4.20 -2.00
CA LEU A 43 -3.85 -3.67 -0.67
C LEU A 43 -5.26 -3.13 -0.66
N ASP A 44 -6.14 -3.80 0.08
CA ASP A 44 -7.51 -3.39 0.31
C ASP A 44 -7.62 -2.60 1.62
N THR A 45 -8.01 -1.34 1.46
CA THR A 45 -8.29 -0.38 2.53
C THR A 45 -9.79 -0.11 2.68
N THR A 46 -10.68 -0.87 2.02
CA THR A 46 -12.12 -0.63 2.07
C THR A 46 -12.74 -1.15 3.38
N SER A 47 -12.20 -2.24 3.92
CA SER A 47 -12.62 -2.80 5.21
C SER A 47 -12.49 -1.78 6.34
N GLU A 48 -13.54 -1.63 7.15
CA GLU A 48 -13.60 -0.65 8.23
C GLU A 48 -12.65 -0.97 9.39
N THR A 49 -12.34 -2.25 9.60
CA THR A 49 -11.66 -2.74 10.81
C THR A 49 -10.23 -3.19 10.58
N ALA A 50 -9.85 -3.50 9.34
CA ALA A 50 -8.54 -4.04 9.02
C ALA A 50 -8.03 -3.59 7.64
N LEU A 51 -6.70 -3.52 7.53
CA LEU A 51 -5.99 -3.46 6.27
C LEU A 51 -5.78 -4.88 5.75
N ILE A 52 -6.21 -5.18 4.52
CA ILE A 52 -6.11 -6.53 3.97
C ILE A 52 -5.17 -6.50 2.78
N PHE A 53 -4.12 -7.33 2.81
CA PHE A 53 -3.28 -7.56 1.65
C PHE A 53 -3.66 -8.91 1.02
N GLU A 54 -4.28 -8.85 -0.15
CA GLU A 54 -4.71 -10.03 -0.90
C GLU A 54 -3.64 -10.44 -1.91
N TYR A 55 -3.20 -11.69 -1.87
CA TYR A 55 -2.16 -12.21 -2.75
C TYR A 55 -2.42 -13.67 -3.10
N SER A 56 -2.40 -14.02 -4.39
CA SER A 56 -2.46 -15.41 -4.86
C SER A 56 -3.50 -16.31 -4.15
N GLY A 57 -4.70 -15.77 -3.87
CA GLY A 57 -5.79 -16.49 -3.18
C GLY A 57 -5.70 -16.52 -1.64
N ASN A 58 -4.61 -16.02 -1.06
CA ASN A 58 -4.43 -15.83 0.38
C ASN A 58 -4.61 -14.37 0.76
N LYS A 59 -4.75 -14.12 2.08
CA LYS A 59 -4.95 -12.79 2.63
C LYS A 59 -4.11 -12.61 3.88
N LEU A 60 -3.37 -11.52 3.96
CA LEU A 60 -2.76 -11.03 5.19
C LEU A 60 -3.68 -9.96 5.76
N VAL A 61 -4.27 -10.23 6.93
CA VAL A 61 -5.19 -9.30 7.60
C VAL A 61 -4.45 -8.61 8.74
N ILE A 62 -4.38 -7.27 8.68
CA ILE A 62 -3.74 -6.44 9.69
C ILE A 62 -4.83 -5.54 10.32
N PRO A 63 -5.33 -5.86 11.53
CA PRO A 63 -6.32 -5.04 12.22
C PRO A 63 -5.80 -3.63 12.49
N TYR A 64 -6.59 -2.60 12.21
CA TYR A 64 -6.13 -1.21 12.41
C TYR A 64 -5.84 -0.90 13.88
N ASN A 65 -6.56 -1.53 14.80
CA ASN A 65 -6.36 -1.38 16.25
C ASN A 65 -5.04 -1.99 16.76
N ALA A 66 -4.40 -2.84 15.97
CA ALA A 66 -3.15 -3.52 16.27
C ALA A 66 -1.93 -2.83 15.62
N ILE A 67 -2.15 -1.84 14.75
CA ILE A 67 -1.08 -1.06 14.14
C ILE A 67 -0.48 -0.11 15.18
N GLU A 68 0.83 -0.21 15.36
CA GLU A 68 1.57 0.62 16.31
C GLU A 68 2.25 1.82 15.64
N SER A 69 2.80 1.60 14.45
CA SER A 69 3.46 2.64 13.67
C SER A 69 3.45 2.30 12.19
N PHE A 70 3.43 3.33 11.35
CA PHE A 70 3.68 3.20 9.93
C PHE A 70 4.70 4.24 9.48
N LYS A 71 5.48 3.91 8.46
CA LYS A 71 6.49 4.81 7.90
C LYS A 71 6.55 4.66 6.39
N TYR A 72 6.43 5.80 5.71
CA TYR A 72 6.75 5.91 4.31
C TYR A 72 8.25 6.22 4.14
N SER A 73 8.90 5.51 3.23
CA SER A 73 10.26 5.77 2.78
C SER A 73 10.31 5.79 1.25
N LYS A 74 11.19 6.60 0.70
CA LYS A 74 11.45 6.66 -0.73
C LYS A 74 12.89 6.27 -0.98
N GLU A 75 13.09 5.15 -1.66
CA GLU A 75 14.41 4.71 -2.08
C GLU A 75 14.63 5.15 -3.53
N VAL A 76 15.81 5.66 -3.83
CA VAL A 76 16.22 5.91 -5.20
C VAL A 76 17.23 4.84 -5.56
N THR A 77 16.79 3.83 -6.31
CA THR A 77 17.70 2.79 -6.82
C THR A 77 18.60 3.42 -7.87
N ARG A 78 19.74 3.95 -7.43
CA ARG A 78 20.83 4.37 -8.32
C ARG A 78 21.73 3.14 -8.45
N HIS A 79 21.72 2.49 -9.60
CA HIS A 79 22.81 1.57 -9.94
C HIS A 79 24.07 2.42 -10.10
N LEU A 80 24.75 2.72 -9.00
CA LEU A 80 26.13 3.23 -8.96
C LEU A 80 27.07 2.03 -9.11
N GLY A 81 26.83 1.19 -10.13
CA GLY A 81 27.84 0.28 -10.62
C GLY A 81 28.84 1.13 -11.41
N VAL A 82 30.06 1.26 -10.90
CA VAL A 82 31.17 1.90 -11.59
C VAL A 82 31.44 1.12 -12.88
N MET A 83 30.91 1.60 -14.00
CA MET A 83 31.28 1.14 -15.34
C MET A 83 31.78 2.37 -16.11
N PRO A 84 33.03 2.37 -16.61
CA PRO A 84 33.55 3.50 -17.35
C PRO A 84 32.87 3.56 -18.72
N ALA A 85 32.51 4.79 -19.12
CA ALA A 85 32.32 5.32 -20.47
C ALA A 85 31.80 4.38 -21.59
N ILE A 86 30.66 4.80 -22.17
CA ILE A 86 30.17 4.65 -23.56
C ILE A 86 28.69 4.24 -23.54
N ALA A 87 27.79 5.22 -23.41
CA ALA A 87 26.41 5.11 -23.90
C ALA A 87 25.80 6.52 -23.95
N ILE A 88 26.04 7.23 -25.05
CA ILE A 88 25.23 8.37 -25.45
C ILE A 88 23.82 7.82 -25.73
N GLY A 89 22.82 8.19 -24.92
CA GLY A 89 21.40 7.99 -25.29
C GLY A 89 20.49 7.21 -24.34
N LEU A 90 20.99 6.59 -23.26
CA LEU A 90 20.11 5.98 -22.25
C LEU A 90 20.24 6.73 -20.92
N MET A 91 19.51 7.84 -20.82
CA MET A 91 19.04 8.32 -19.52
C MET A 91 18.18 7.20 -18.91
N LYS A 92 18.83 6.25 -18.23
CA LYS A 92 18.16 5.19 -17.47
C LYS A 92 17.30 5.92 -16.43
N MET A 93 16.00 6.00 -16.70
CA MET A 93 15.02 6.74 -15.91
C MET A 93 15.24 6.40 -14.43
N ARG A 94 15.47 7.42 -13.60
CA ARG A 94 15.54 7.27 -12.15
C ARG A 94 14.23 6.63 -11.68
N ARG A 95 14.25 5.32 -11.40
CA ARG A 95 13.09 4.62 -10.85
C ARG A 95 13.08 4.89 -9.35
N HIS A 96 12.04 5.57 -8.91
CA HIS A 96 11.77 5.79 -7.50
C HIS A 96 10.91 4.64 -7.00
N SER A 97 11.47 3.80 -6.13
CA SER A 97 10.69 2.79 -5.42
C SER A 97 10.18 3.41 -4.14
N HIS A 98 8.89 3.21 -3.87
CA HIS A 98 8.21 3.75 -2.71
C HIS A 98 7.94 2.60 -1.76
N PHE A 99 8.48 2.69 -0.54
CA PHE A 99 8.32 1.66 0.47
C PHE A 99 7.43 2.15 1.59
N PHE A 100 6.51 1.30 2.02
CA PHE A 100 5.60 1.55 3.11
C PHE A 100 5.76 0.46 4.15
N ARG A 101 6.28 0.82 5.32
CA ARG A 101 6.47 -0.10 6.45
C ARG A 101 5.32 0.07 7.43
N ILE A 102 4.74 -1.03 7.86
CA ILE A 102 3.68 -1.10 8.86
C ILE A 102 4.17 -2.02 9.97
N SER A 103 4.22 -1.51 11.20
CA SER A 103 4.52 -2.29 12.39
C SER A 103 3.21 -2.49 13.16
N TYR A 104 2.91 -3.73 13.50
CA TYR A 104 1.65 -4.14 14.14
C TYR A 104 1.90 -5.28 15.12
N ARG A 105 0.92 -5.57 15.97
CA ARG A 105 0.96 -6.76 16.83
C ARG A 105 0.10 -7.88 16.28
N ASP A 106 0.65 -9.09 16.34
CA ASP A 106 -0.08 -10.33 16.15
C ASP A 106 -1.12 -10.53 17.29
N PRO A 107 -2.19 -11.32 17.09
CA PRO A 107 -3.03 -11.83 18.17
C PRO A 107 -2.30 -12.30 19.44
N ASN A 108 -1.09 -12.86 19.31
CA ASN A 108 -0.21 -13.29 20.40
C ASN A 108 0.59 -12.14 21.05
N ASN A 109 0.26 -10.88 20.73
CA ASN A 109 0.91 -9.67 21.22
C ASN A 109 2.41 -9.53 20.81
N VAL A 110 2.84 -10.34 19.83
CA VAL A 110 4.20 -10.29 19.26
C VAL A 110 4.28 -9.17 18.24
N ALA A 111 5.33 -8.35 18.32
CA ALA A 111 5.56 -7.27 17.37
C ALA A 111 5.98 -7.83 16.00
N GLN A 112 5.27 -7.42 14.96
CA GLN A 112 5.50 -7.80 13.59
C GLN A 112 5.68 -6.55 12.72
N ALA A 113 6.40 -6.71 11.60
CA ALA A 113 6.53 -5.67 10.60
C ALA A 113 6.24 -6.24 9.21
N ALA A 114 5.53 -5.48 8.40
CA ALA A 114 5.33 -5.72 6.98
C ALA A 114 5.85 -4.52 6.19
N VAL A 115 6.65 -4.79 5.16
CA VAL A 115 7.18 -3.76 4.26
C VAL A 115 6.65 -4.04 2.86
N PHE A 116 6.01 -3.04 2.28
CA PHE A 116 5.43 -3.09 0.95
C PHE A 116 6.12 -2.11 0.03
N GLU A 117 6.46 -2.53 -1.19
CA GLU A 117 6.69 -1.62 -2.30
C GLU A 117 5.34 -1.24 -2.90
N VAL A 118 5.07 0.07 -2.97
CA VAL A 118 3.79 0.64 -3.38
C VAL A 118 3.99 1.59 -4.58
N PRO A 119 2.96 1.85 -5.40
CA PRO A 119 3.07 2.80 -6.50
C PRO A 119 3.14 4.24 -5.99
N LYS A 120 3.71 5.16 -6.78
CA LYS A 120 4.03 6.55 -6.40
C LYS A 120 2.89 7.33 -5.74
N HIS A 121 1.64 7.09 -6.12
CA HIS A 121 0.47 7.82 -5.64
C HIS A 121 -0.15 7.23 -4.36
N MET A 122 0.11 5.96 -4.06
CA MET A 122 -0.53 5.23 -2.95
C MET A 122 -0.04 5.60 -1.54
N PRO A 123 1.24 5.97 -1.27
CA PRO A 123 1.67 6.32 0.09
C PRO A 123 0.82 7.41 0.75
N ARG A 124 0.40 8.42 -0.03
CA ARG A 124 -0.38 9.56 0.50
C ARG A 124 -1.78 9.11 0.93
N THR A 125 -2.46 8.30 0.13
CA THR A 125 -3.80 7.81 0.44
C THR A 125 -3.77 6.81 1.58
N LEU A 126 -2.79 5.89 1.57
CA LEU A 126 -2.62 4.89 2.62
C LEU A 126 -2.31 5.55 3.97
N GLN A 127 -1.48 6.59 3.98
CA GLN A 127 -1.21 7.39 5.17
C GLN A 127 -2.50 8.02 5.73
N ALA A 128 -3.29 8.70 4.89
CA ALA A 128 -4.55 9.32 5.34
C ALA A 128 -5.54 8.29 5.92
N VAL A 129 -5.64 7.11 5.30
CA VAL A 129 -6.47 6.01 5.81
C VAL A 129 -5.97 5.55 7.18
N LEU A 130 -4.67 5.31 7.33
CA LEU A 130 -4.09 4.83 8.58
C LEU A 130 -4.13 5.89 9.69
N GLU A 131 -3.91 7.16 9.39
CA GLU A 131 -4.06 8.25 10.35
C GLU A 131 -5.49 8.33 10.91
N THR A 132 -6.49 8.07 10.06
CA THR A 132 -7.90 8.10 10.47
C THR A 132 -8.33 6.83 11.19
N ARG A 133 -7.89 5.66 10.70
CA ARG A 133 -8.39 4.35 11.16
C ARG A 133 -7.52 3.67 12.21
N ALA A 134 -6.24 4.06 12.35
CA ALA A 134 -5.32 3.54 13.35
C ALA A 134 -4.99 4.62 14.41
N PRO A 135 -5.90 4.87 15.37
CA PRO A 135 -5.77 5.94 16.36
C PRO A 135 -4.60 5.75 17.33
N ARG A 136 -4.01 4.54 17.40
CA ARG A 136 -2.87 4.22 18.28
C ARG A 136 -1.51 4.56 17.69
N THR A 137 -1.47 5.08 16.46
CA THR A 137 -0.21 5.37 15.74
C THR A 137 0.55 6.61 16.27
N CYS A 138 0.12 7.22 17.38
CA CYS A 138 0.79 8.37 18.00
C CYS A 138 2.21 8.08 18.53
N LYS A 139 2.76 6.88 18.33
CA LYS A 139 4.17 6.61 18.64
C LYS A 139 5.02 6.91 17.40
N PRO A 140 5.73 8.04 17.34
CA PRO A 140 6.77 8.21 16.34
C PRO A 140 7.72 7.02 16.43
N TYR A 141 8.10 6.46 15.28
CA TYR A 141 9.11 5.41 15.21
C TYR A 141 10.36 5.91 15.94
N LEU A 142 10.61 5.38 17.14
CA LEU A 142 11.81 5.68 17.90
C LEU A 142 12.91 4.81 17.31
N PRO A 143 13.93 5.40 16.65
CA PRO A 143 15.10 4.63 16.28
C PRO A 143 15.67 4.01 17.56
N CYS A 144 15.93 2.71 17.54
CA CYS A 144 16.69 2.08 18.62
C CYS A 144 18.01 2.85 18.72
N ALA A 145 18.25 3.50 19.86
CA ALA A 145 19.52 4.18 20.10
C ALA A 145 20.64 3.17 19.88
N GLY A 146 21.44 3.39 18.83
CA GLY A 146 22.54 2.52 18.47
C GLY A 146 23.47 2.40 19.66
N ARG A 147 23.55 1.20 20.22
CA ARG A 147 24.54 0.85 21.23
C ARG A 147 25.85 0.58 20.45
N ASN A 148 26.66 1.62 20.26
CA ASN A 148 28.07 1.48 19.92
C ASN A 148 28.82 0.84 21.08
#